data_AF-R7THW9-F1
#
_entry.id   AF-R7THW9-F1
#
_cell.length_a   1.000
_cell.length_b   1.000
_cell.length_c   1.000
_cell.angle_alpha   90.00
_cell.angle_beta   90.00
_cell.angle_gamma   90.00
#
_symmetry.space_group_name_H-M   'P 1'
#
loop_
_entity.id
_entity.type
_entity.pdbx_description
1 polymer ?
#
loop_
_entity_poly.entity_id
_entity_poly.type
_entity_poly.pdbx_seq_one_letter_code
_entity_poly.pdbx_strand_id
1 'polypeptide(L)' 'SVQNGVVYLKNGSNEHEGRVEIAHAGQWGTICDDGFGVEEADVICRSLGYVYVLAARV' A
#
# COMPACT_ATOMS: atom_id res chain seq x y z
N SER A 1 -15.73 5.26 -12.23
CA SER A 1 -14.90 6.22 -11.49
C SER A 1 -14.04 5.46 -10.51
N VAL A 2 -12.73 5.69 -10.47
CA VAL A 2 -11.87 5.07 -9.46
C VAL A 2 -12.27 5.65 -8.09
N GLN A 3 -12.57 4.80 -7.11
CA GLN A 3 -12.92 5.23 -5.76
C GLN A 3 -11.65 5.65 -5.01
N ASN A 4 -11.72 6.72 -4.22
CA ASN A 4 -10.58 7.16 -3.41
C ASN A 4 -10.28 6.14 -2.30
N GLY A 5 -8.99 5.97 -2.00
CA GLY A 5 -8.53 5.10 -0.91
C GLY A 5 -8.51 3.61 -1.24
N VAL A 6 -8.79 3.22 -2.49
CA VAL A 6 -8.54 1.84 -2.93
C VAL A 6 -7.02 1.63 -3.00
N VAL A 7 -6.56 0.51 -2.45
CA VAL A 7 -5.14 0.16 -2.38
C VAL A 7 -4.91 -1.17 -3.10
N TYR A 8 -3.78 -1.28 -3.79
CA TYR A 8 -3.27 -2.55 -4.32
C TYR A 8 -1.77 -2.69 -4.09
N LEU A 9 -1.31 -3.94 -4.00
CA LEU A 9 0.11 -4.29 -4.04
C LEU A 9 0.48 -4.68 -5.48
N LYS A 10 1.56 -4.11 -6.00
CA LYS A 10 2.08 -4.38 -7.35
C LYS A 10 3.53 -4.82 -7.31
N ASN A 11 3.93 -5.63 -8.28
CA ASN A 11 5.30 -6.11 -8.47
C ASN A 11 5.89 -6.87 -7.26
N GLY A 12 5.06 -7.56 -6.48
CA GLY A 12 5.50 -8.51 -5.47
C GLY A 12 5.56 -9.94 -5.99
N SER A 13 6.20 -10.82 -5.23
CA SER A 13 6.31 -12.26 -5.54
C SER A 13 5.03 -13.05 -5.23
N ASN A 14 4.13 -12.50 -4.40
CA ASN A 14 2.82 -13.07 -4.07
C ASN A 14 1.83 -11.96 -3.66
N GLU A 15 0.59 -12.31 -3.29
CA GLU A 15 -0.44 -11.31 -2.96
C GLU A 15 -0.17 -10.49 -1.68
N HIS A 16 0.76 -10.88 -0.81
CA HIS A 16 1.07 -10.23 0.47
C HIS A 16 2.25 -9.26 0.42
N GLU A 17 2.89 -9.09 -0.74
CA GLU A 17 4.00 -8.14 -0.88
C GLU A 17 3.88 -7.31 -2.17
N GLY A 18 4.55 -6.17 -2.19
CA GLY A 18 4.70 -5.35 -3.38
C GLY A 18 4.79 -3.86 -3.06
N ARG A 19 4.98 -3.07 -4.11
CA ARG A 19 4.85 -1.62 -4.07
C ARG A 19 3.38 -1.26 -3.88
N VAL A 20 3.10 -0.36 -2.94
CA VAL A 20 1.76 0.16 -2.70
C VAL A 20 1.37 1.12 -3.82
N GLU A 21 0.21 0.87 -4.42
CA GLU A 21 -0.47 1.82 -5.31
C GLU A 21 -1.82 2.21 -4.69
N ILE A 22 -2.10 3.51 -4.68
CA ILE A 22 -3.32 4.09 -4.09
C ILE A 22 -4.09 4.91 -5.12
N ALA A 23 -5.41 4.77 -5.08
CA ALA A 23 -6.33 5.58 -5.85
C ALA A 23 -6.63 6.91 -5.13
N HIS A 24 -6.29 8.03 -5.76
CA HIS A 24 -6.57 9.37 -5.25
C HIS A 24 -6.94 10.31 -6.40
N ALA A 25 -7.99 11.10 -6.22
CA ALA A 25 -8.48 12.08 -7.20
C ALA A 25 -8.71 11.48 -8.61
N GLY A 26 -9.20 10.23 -8.66
CA GLY A 26 -9.49 9.53 -9.90
C GLY A 26 -8.25 8.96 -10.62
N GLN A 27 -7.07 9.02 -10.01
CA GLN A 27 -5.82 8.51 -10.56
C GLN A 27 -5.17 7.48 -9.63
N TRP A 28 -4.35 6.61 -10.21
CA TRP A 28 -3.48 5.70 -9.47
C TRP A 28 -2.08 6.31 -9.33
N GLY A 29 -1.49 6.18 -8.15
CA GLY A 29 -0.14 6.66 -7.87
C GLY A 29 0.55 5.85 -6.79
N THR A 30 1.83 6.14 -6.59
CA THR A 30 2.66 5.59 -5.51
C THR A 30 2.65 6.54 -4.31
N ILE A 31 3.09 6.02 -3.17
CA ILE A 31 3.32 6.82 -1.96
C ILE A 31 4.79 7.26 -1.95
N CYS A 32 5.06 8.49 -1.51
CA CYS A 32 6.43 8.97 -1.31
C CYS A 32 7.08 8.17 -0.17
N ASP A 33 8.36 7.87 -0.30
CA ASP A 33 9.16 7.16 0.71
C ASP A 33 9.44 8.01 1.97
N ASP A 34 9.48 9.35 1.82
CA ASP A 34 9.64 10.29 2.92
C ASP A 34 8.59 10.08 4.03
N GLY A 35 9.03 9.56 5.18
CA GLY A 35 8.17 9.28 6.33
C GLY A 35 7.30 8.03 6.17
N PHE A 36 7.50 7.23 5.12
CA PHE A 36 6.84 5.95 4.94
C PHE A 36 7.65 4.84 5.63
N GLY A 37 7.13 4.29 6.71
CA GLY A 37 7.79 3.24 7.48
C GLY A 37 6.93 2.00 7.69
N VAL A 38 7.34 1.22 8.68
CA VAL A 38 6.61 0.01 9.10
C VAL A 38 5.24 0.37 9.65
N GLU A 39 5.08 1.50 10.34
CA GLU A 39 3.81 1.92 10.92
C GLU A 39 2.77 2.25 9.83
N GLU A 40 3.17 3.00 8.81
CA GLU A 40 2.31 3.32 7.66
C GLU A 40 1.96 2.06 6.85
N ALA A 41 2.94 1.18 6.64
CA ALA A 41 2.74 -0.09 5.95
C ALA A 41 1.79 -1.03 6.72
N ASP A 42 1.83 -1.03 8.06
CA ASP A 42 0.92 -1.81 8.91
C ASP A 42 -0.55 -1.37 8.74
N VAL A 43 -0.78 -0.06 8.70
CA VAL A 43 -2.11 0.51 8.41
C VAL A 43 -2.62 0.03 7.04
N ILE A 44 -1.75 0.05 6.03
CA ILE A 44 -2.08 -0.41 4.68
C ILE A 44 -2.40 -1.91 4.67
N CYS A 45 -1.57 -2.74 5.28
CA CYS A 45 -1.80 -4.19 5.38
C CYS A 45 -3.17 -4.48 6.03
N ARG A 46 -3.52 -3.79 7.11
CA ARG A 46 -4.84 -3.93 7.74
C ARG A 46 -5.99 -3.48 6.84
N SER A 47 -5.81 -2.41 6.07
CA SER A 47 -6.84 -1.95 5.12
C SER A 47 -7.13 -2.96 4.00
N LEU A 48 -6.14 -3.79 3.66
CA LEU A 48 -6.25 -4.88 2.69
C LEU A 48 -6.79 -6.18 3.30
N GLY A 49 -7.04 -6.21 4.61
CA GLY A 49 -7.53 -7.38 5.33
C GLY A 49 -6.44 -8.32 5.87
N TYR A 50 -5.17 -7.90 5.84
CA TYR A 50 -4.07 -8.63 6.48
C TYR A 50 -3.94 -8.26 7.95
N VAL A 51 -3.24 -9.10 8.71
CA VAL A 51 -3.20 -8.97 10.19
C VAL A 51 -2.11 -8.00 10.65
N TYR A 52 -0.92 -8.07 10.04
CA TYR A 52 0.24 -7.26 10.39
C TYR A 52 1.21 -7.17 9.22
N VAL A 53 2.08 -6.15 9.23
CA VAL A 53 3.22 -6.04 8.32
C VAL A 53 4.44 -6.78 8.87
N LEU A 54 5.19 -7.45 7.98
CA LEU A 54 6.46 -8.10 8.33
C LEU A 54 7.67 -7.19 8.12
N ALA A 55 7.65 -6.39 7.05
CA ALA A 55 8.69 -5.44 6.71
C ALA A 55 8.14 -4.34 5.79
N ALA A 56 8.71 -3.15 5.89
CA ALA A 56 8.53 -2.07 4.93
C ALA A 56 9.92 -1.64 4.44
N ARG A 57 10.07 -1.49 3.13
CA ARG A 57 11.29 -0.98 2.51
C ARG A 57 10.95 0.26 1.69
N VAL A 58 11.59 1.36 2.04
CA VAL A 58 11.66 2.61 1.28
C VAL A 58 12.67 2.50 0.16
#